data_AF-A0A961V6N5-F1
#
_entry.id   AF-A0A961V6N5-F1
#
_cell.length_a   1.000
_cell.length_b   1.000
_cell.length_c   1.000
_cell.angle_alpha   90.00
_cell.angle_beta   90.00
_cell.angle_gamma   90.00
#
_symmetry.space_group_name_H-M   'P 1'
#
loop_
_entity.id
_entity.type
_entity.pdbx_description
1 polymer ?
#
loop_
_entity_poly.entity_id
_entity_poly.type
_entity_poly.pdbx_seq_one_letter_code
_entity_poly.pdbx_strand_id
1 'polypeptide(L)'
;GADSVFFFLPGGMGIAFMKQYAQSGVGLPLIGPAFSFDQGILQAVGEAALGVKNSANWSKDLDNPANKAFVADFQTEYGRLPSIYASYGYDTANLILSALSKASVSDAAAFQAALEAADFDSVRGKFKFGPNHHPIQDIYVREVVKEGDVYTNKIVDTALTDHQDAYAADCKM
;
A
#
# COMPACT_ATOMS: atom_id res chain seq x y z
N GLY A 1 -2.26 -14.83 28.10
CA GLY A 1 -1.80 -13.48 27.74
C GLY A 1 -2.38 -13.10 26.40
N ALA A 2 -1.91 -12.01 25.78
CA ALA A 2 -2.25 -11.70 24.38
C ALA A 2 -1.53 -12.67 23.43
N ASP A 3 -2.11 -12.91 22.25
CA ASP A 3 -1.52 -13.77 21.22
C ASP A 3 -0.56 -13.01 20.28
N SER A 4 -0.74 -11.68 20.16
CA SER A 4 0.05 -10.81 19.30
C SER A 4 -0.03 -9.35 19.76
N VAL A 5 0.82 -8.50 19.19
CA VAL A 5 0.79 -7.05 19.39
C VAL A 5 0.56 -6.37 18.04
N PHE A 6 -0.56 -5.67 17.92
CA PHE A 6 -0.83 -4.77 16.80
C PHE A 6 -0.20 -3.39 17.07
N PHE A 7 0.50 -2.83 16.09
CA PHE A 7 0.99 -1.45 16.18
C PHE A 7 0.90 -0.67 14.86
N PHE A 8 0.64 0.62 14.98
CA PHE A 8 0.65 1.58 13.88
C PHE A 8 1.57 2.75 14.25
N LEU A 9 2.80 2.72 13.72
CA LEU A 9 3.81 3.76 13.92
C LEU A 9 4.61 3.89 12.62
N PRO A 10 4.24 4.81 11.71
CA PRO A 10 5.00 5.04 10.49
C PRO A 10 6.31 5.79 10.76
N GLY A 11 7.27 5.68 9.83
CA GLY A 11 8.50 6.47 9.85
C GLY A 11 9.42 6.16 11.05
N GLY A 12 10.08 7.19 11.57
CA GLY A 12 11.08 7.06 12.64
C GLY A 12 10.54 6.42 13.92
N MET A 13 9.27 6.64 14.26
CA MET A 13 8.65 6.03 15.45
C MET A 13 8.55 4.50 15.32
N GLY A 14 8.21 4.00 14.13
CA GLY A 14 8.19 2.56 13.85
C GLY A 14 9.56 1.93 13.97
N ILE A 15 10.59 2.62 13.47
CA ILE A 15 11.99 2.15 13.59
C ILE A 15 12.39 2.02 15.06
N ALA A 16 12.11 3.05 15.88
CA ALA A 16 12.44 3.03 17.30
C ALA A 16 11.69 1.92 18.05
N PHE A 17 10.37 1.81 17.82
CA PHE A 17 9.52 0.80 18.44
C PHE A 17 10.01 -0.62 18.11
N MET A 18 10.25 -0.93 16.85
CA MET A 18 10.69 -2.27 16.42
C MET A 18 12.01 -2.68 17.06
N LYS A 19 12.98 -1.76 17.13
CA LYS A 19 14.28 -2.03 17.77
C LYS A 19 14.14 -2.25 19.27
N GLN A 20 13.34 -1.42 19.94
CA GLN A 20 13.08 -1.57 21.38
C GLN A 20 12.30 -2.85 21.69
N TYR A 21 11.31 -3.19 20.86
CA TYR A 21 10.52 -4.40 21.02
C TYR A 21 11.38 -5.65 20.88
N ALA A 22 12.23 -5.72 19.85
CA ALA A 22 13.18 -6.83 19.68
C ALA A 22 14.17 -6.97 20.87
N GLN A 23 14.52 -5.86 21.53
CA GLN A 23 15.40 -5.83 22.70
C GLN A 23 14.67 -6.07 24.03
N SER A 24 13.34 -6.01 24.05
CA SER A 24 12.55 -6.05 25.28
C SER A 24 12.46 -7.45 25.92
N GLY A 25 12.79 -8.50 25.16
CA GLY A 25 12.55 -9.89 25.55
C GLY A 25 11.08 -10.34 25.38
N VAL A 26 10.20 -9.48 24.89
CA VAL A 26 8.81 -9.86 24.54
C VAL A 26 8.83 -10.70 23.27
N GLY A 27 8.40 -11.96 23.38
CA GLY A 27 8.36 -12.92 22.27
C GLY A 27 7.03 -12.98 21.50
N LEU A 28 6.09 -12.06 21.75
CA LEU A 28 4.82 -12.05 21.03
C LEU A 28 5.02 -11.55 19.59
N PRO A 29 4.34 -12.15 18.58
CA PRO A 29 4.43 -11.69 17.21
C PRO A 29 3.86 -10.28 17.05
N LEU A 30 4.55 -9.47 16.25
CA LEU A 30 4.06 -8.16 15.83
C LEU A 30 3.20 -8.30 14.59
N ILE A 31 2.16 -7.49 14.50
CA ILE A 31 1.35 -7.29 13.29
C ILE A 31 1.01 -5.80 13.14
N GLY A 32 0.64 -5.38 11.94
CA GLY A 32 0.23 -3.99 11.71
C GLY A 32 -0.14 -3.73 10.25
N PRO A 33 -0.47 -2.48 9.92
CA PRO A 33 -0.71 -2.09 8.53
C PRO A 33 0.62 -1.82 7.81
N ALA A 34 0.55 -1.76 6.48
CA ALA A 34 1.67 -1.51 5.58
C ALA A 34 2.56 -0.33 5.97
N PHE A 35 1.97 0.71 6.55
CA PHE A 35 2.63 1.97 6.90
C PHE A 35 3.74 1.81 7.95
N SER A 36 3.61 0.85 8.87
CA SER A 36 4.64 0.48 9.85
C SER A 36 5.75 -0.39 9.26
N PHE A 37 5.57 -0.88 8.02
CA PHE A 37 6.48 -1.79 7.31
C PHE A 37 6.73 -1.29 5.89
N ASP A 38 6.79 0.03 5.72
CA ASP A 38 7.02 0.65 4.42
C ASP A 38 8.45 0.39 3.92
N GLN A 39 8.59 0.25 2.59
CA GLN A 39 9.89 0.01 1.96
C GLN A 39 10.94 1.07 2.30
N GLY A 40 10.51 2.33 2.55
CA GLY A 40 11.40 3.42 2.93
C GLY A 40 12.03 3.29 4.31
N ILE A 41 11.50 2.44 5.19
CA ILE A 41 12.04 2.25 6.56
C ILE A 41 12.60 0.85 6.80
N LEU A 42 12.19 -0.15 6.02
CA LEU A 42 12.54 -1.55 6.28
C LEU A 42 14.04 -1.80 6.38
N GLN A 43 14.85 -1.12 5.57
CA GLN A 43 16.31 -1.27 5.66
C GLN A 43 16.87 -0.75 6.99
N ALA A 44 16.28 0.30 7.57
CA ALA A 44 16.70 0.85 8.85
C ALA A 44 16.19 0.05 10.06
N VAL A 45 15.05 -0.64 9.90
CA VAL A 45 14.53 -1.60 10.89
C VAL A 45 15.37 -2.88 10.88
N GLY A 46 15.66 -3.41 9.71
CA GLY A 46 16.48 -4.61 9.51
C GLY A 46 15.82 -5.88 10.04
N GLU A 47 16.62 -6.75 10.64
CA GLU A 47 16.21 -8.09 11.11
C GLU A 47 15.04 -8.06 12.11
N ALA A 48 14.86 -6.96 12.86
CA ALA A 48 13.77 -6.83 13.80
C ALA A 48 12.37 -6.93 13.14
N ALA A 49 12.26 -6.64 11.84
CA ALA A 49 11.02 -6.77 11.09
C ALA A 49 10.85 -8.11 10.37
N LEU A 50 11.88 -8.96 10.30
CA LEU A 50 11.84 -10.17 9.49
C LEU A 50 10.73 -11.12 9.97
N GLY A 51 9.94 -11.64 9.02
CA GLY A 51 8.81 -12.53 9.30
C GLY A 51 7.55 -11.83 9.82
N VAL A 52 7.58 -10.52 10.03
CA VAL A 52 6.39 -9.79 10.48
C VAL A 52 5.36 -9.73 9.36
N LYS A 53 4.13 -10.13 9.70
CA LYS A 53 2.98 -10.08 8.80
C LYS A 53 2.23 -8.77 8.93
N ASN A 54 1.88 -8.16 7.81
CA ASN A 54 1.17 -6.89 7.76
C ASN A 54 0.14 -6.85 6.63
N SER A 55 -0.87 -5.99 6.76
CA SER A 55 -1.90 -5.82 5.75
C SER A 55 -1.60 -4.63 4.83
N ALA A 56 -1.81 -4.80 3.52
CA ALA A 56 -1.61 -3.74 2.53
C ALA A 56 -2.54 -3.90 1.33
N ASN A 57 -2.89 -2.79 0.70
CA ASN A 57 -3.62 -2.76 -0.58
C ASN A 57 -2.68 -2.76 -1.81
N TRP A 58 -1.35 -2.86 -1.60
CA TRP A 58 -0.37 -2.95 -2.68
C TRP A 58 0.91 -3.66 -2.23
N SER A 59 1.57 -4.32 -3.18
CA SER A 59 2.93 -4.84 -3.02
C SER A 59 3.65 -4.87 -4.37
N LYS A 60 4.99 -4.82 -4.35
CA LYS A 60 5.83 -4.83 -5.56
C LYS A 60 5.64 -6.08 -6.42
N ASP A 61 5.22 -7.18 -5.82
CA ASP A 61 5.10 -8.51 -6.42
C ASP A 61 3.68 -8.82 -6.93
N LEU A 62 2.78 -7.83 -7.01
CA LEU A 62 1.50 -8.01 -7.68
C LEU A 62 1.68 -8.35 -9.16
N ASP A 63 1.02 -9.42 -9.60
CA ASP A 63 1.11 -9.93 -10.96
C ASP A 63 0.09 -9.26 -11.88
N ASN A 64 0.34 -8.00 -12.21
CA ASN A 64 -0.39 -7.29 -13.27
C ASN A 64 0.58 -6.44 -14.13
N PRO A 65 0.25 -6.17 -15.40
CA PRO A 65 1.14 -5.44 -16.30
C PRO A 65 1.54 -4.04 -15.81
N ALA A 66 0.58 -3.27 -15.26
CA ALA A 66 0.83 -1.92 -14.76
C ALA A 66 1.83 -1.91 -13.60
N ASN A 67 1.69 -2.83 -12.64
CA ASN A 67 2.61 -2.96 -11.52
C ASN A 67 4.00 -3.42 -11.95
N LYS A 68 4.08 -4.39 -12.86
CA LYS A 68 5.37 -4.86 -13.41
C LYS A 68 6.15 -3.72 -14.08
N ALA A 69 5.46 -2.91 -14.89
CA ALA A 69 6.05 -1.74 -15.52
C ALA A 69 6.47 -0.69 -14.47
N PHE A 70 5.56 -0.31 -13.56
CA PHE A 70 5.84 0.65 -12.50
C PHE A 70 7.07 0.27 -11.67
N VAL A 71 7.16 -0.98 -11.21
CA VAL A 71 8.29 -1.45 -10.38
C VAL A 71 9.59 -1.41 -11.16
N ALA A 72 9.60 -1.88 -12.41
CA ALA A 72 10.79 -1.87 -13.26
C ALA A 72 11.28 -0.45 -13.58
N ASP A 73 10.36 0.44 -13.98
CA ASP A 73 10.67 1.82 -14.33
C ASP A 73 11.15 2.60 -13.10
N PHE A 74 10.48 2.43 -11.96
CA PHE A 74 10.87 3.08 -10.70
C PHE A 74 12.27 2.64 -10.25
N GLN A 75 12.58 1.34 -10.35
CA GLN A 75 13.91 0.85 -10.02
C GLN A 75 14.98 1.39 -10.98
N THR A 76 14.66 1.51 -12.27
CA THR A 76 15.57 2.04 -13.28
C THR A 76 15.89 3.51 -13.01
N GLU A 77 14.87 4.32 -12.71
CA GLU A 77 15.03 5.76 -12.48
C GLU A 77 15.67 6.08 -11.13
N TYR A 78 15.26 5.39 -10.07
CA TYR A 78 15.61 5.77 -8.69
C TYR A 78 16.60 4.83 -7.99
N GLY A 79 16.98 3.71 -8.62
CA GLY A 79 17.95 2.76 -8.06
C GLY A 79 17.50 2.06 -6.78
N ARG A 80 16.19 2.04 -6.49
CA ARG A 80 15.60 1.41 -5.29
C ARG A 80 14.21 0.86 -5.56
N LEU A 81 13.73 -0.03 -4.70
CA LEU A 81 12.35 -0.50 -4.74
C LEU A 81 11.35 0.64 -4.45
N PRO A 82 10.19 0.67 -5.12
CA PRO A 82 9.11 1.59 -4.78
C PRO A 82 8.51 1.30 -3.41
N SER A 83 8.07 2.36 -2.75
CA SER A 83 7.28 2.28 -1.52
C SER A 83 5.80 2.19 -1.84
N ILE A 84 4.99 1.83 -0.84
CA ILE A 84 3.53 1.88 -1.01
C ILE A 84 3.07 3.31 -1.31
N TYR A 85 3.70 4.31 -0.70
CA TYR A 85 3.42 5.72 -1.00
C TYR A 85 3.76 6.10 -2.45
N ALA A 86 4.82 5.53 -3.04
CA ALA A 86 5.14 5.75 -4.44
C ALA A 86 4.05 5.19 -5.36
N SER A 87 3.50 4.00 -5.05
CA SER A 87 2.36 3.43 -5.79
C SER A 87 1.12 4.33 -5.74
N TYR A 88 0.84 4.95 -4.60
CA TYR A 88 -0.29 5.87 -4.46
C TYR A 88 -0.11 7.14 -5.31
N GLY A 89 1.08 7.71 -5.30
CA GLY A 89 1.40 8.86 -6.14
C GLY A 89 1.27 8.53 -7.63
N TYR A 90 1.76 7.36 -8.03
CA TYR A 90 1.69 6.88 -9.41
C TYR A 90 0.24 6.68 -9.89
N ASP A 91 -0.57 5.95 -9.10
CA ASP A 91 -1.99 5.77 -9.39
C ASP A 91 -2.75 7.11 -9.43
N THR A 92 -2.46 8.03 -8.49
CA THR A 92 -3.11 9.34 -8.45
C THR A 92 -2.80 10.15 -9.70
N ALA A 93 -1.55 10.13 -10.17
CA ALA A 93 -1.18 10.81 -11.42
C ALA A 93 -1.91 10.21 -12.62
N ASN A 94 -1.96 8.88 -12.73
CA ASN A 94 -2.68 8.20 -13.82
C ASN A 94 -4.19 8.46 -13.80
N LEU A 95 -4.80 8.50 -12.61
CA LEU A 95 -6.20 8.90 -12.44
C LEU A 95 -6.47 10.33 -12.92
N ILE A 96 -5.60 11.28 -12.56
CA ILE A 96 -5.74 12.67 -13.01
C ILE A 96 -5.57 12.76 -14.53
N LEU A 97 -4.59 12.06 -15.09
CA LEU A 97 -4.36 12.02 -16.54
C LEU A 97 -5.54 11.41 -17.30
N SER A 98 -6.14 10.33 -16.78
CA SER A 98 -7.31 9.74 -17.40
C SER A 98 -8.50 10.70 -17.37
N ALA A 99 -8.75 11.40 -16.26
CA ALA A 99 -9.81 12.39 -16.17
C ALA A 99 -9.58 13.60 -17.11
N LEU A 100 -8.34 14.10 -17.20
CA LEU A 100 -7.97 15.20 -18.10
C LEU A 100 -8.19 14.85 -19.58
N SER A 101 -8.15 13.56 -19.94
CA SER A 101 -8.46 13.10 -21.30
C SER A 101 -9.95 13.18 -21.66
N LYS A 102 -10.83 13.30 -20.66
CA LYS A 102 -12.30 13.27 -20.84
C LYS A 102 -12.97 14.63 -20.55
N ALA A 103 -12.41 15.43 -19.65
CA ALA A 103 -13.02 16.68 -19.21
C ALA A 103 -11.98 17.75 -18.84
N SER A 104 -12.35 19.02 -19.03
CA SER A 104 -11.57 20.17 -18.58
C SER A 104 -11.72 20.35 -17.06
N VAL A 105 -10.64 20.69 -16.37
CA VAL A 105 -10.66 21.08 -14.95
C VAL A 105 -11.53 22.30 -14.66
N SER A 106 -11.84 23.11 -15.67
CA SER A 106 -12.76 24.25 -15.54
C SER A 106 -14.24 23.83 -15.45
N ASP A 107 -14.57 22.62 -15.90
CA ASP A 107 -15.88 21.99 -15.72
C ASP A 107 -15.79 21.01 -14.55
N ALA A 108 -15.99 21.52 -13.34
CA ALA A 108 -15.82 20.74 -12.11
C ALA A 108 -16.71 19.48 -12.07
N ALA A 109 -17.94 19.56 -12.58
CA ALA A 109 -18.87 18.43 -12.57
C ALA A 109 -18.43 17.35 -13.56
N ALA A 110 -18.06 17.73 -14.79
CA ALA A 110 -17.56 16.77 -15.77
C ALA A 110 -16.22 16.16 -15.35
N PHE A 111 -15.34 16.95 -14.75
CA PHE A 111 -14.04 16.48 -14.28
C PHE A 111 -14.17 15.53 -13.09
N GLN A 112 -15.05 15.84 -12.14
CA GLN A 112 -15.36 14.94 -11.02
C GLN A 112 -15.92 13.60 -11.53
N ALA A 113 -16.89 13.62 -12.44
CA ALA A 113 -17.44 12.40 -13.03
C ALA A 113 -16.36 11.56 -13.75
N ALA A 114 -15.41 12.21 -14.43
CA ALA A 114 -14.28 11.54 -15.06
C ALA A 114 -13.30 10.91 -14.05
N LEU A 115 -13.08 11.55 -12.91
CA LEU A 115 -12.30 10.96 -11.80
C LEU A 115 -13.03 9.77 -11.18
N GLU A 116 -14.33 9.88 -10.91
CA GLU A 116 -15.16 8.81 -10.34
C GLU A 116 -15.16 7.55 -11.23
N ALA A 117 -15.07 7.72 -12.55
CA ALA A 117 -14.98 6.63 -13.50
C ALA A 117 -13.71 5.79 -13.36
N ALA A 118 -12.63 6.35 -12.81
CA ALA A 118 -11.35 5.67 -12.57
C ALA A 118 -10.82 4.87 -13.78
N ASP A 119 -10.91 5.45 -14.98
CA ASP A 119 -10.53 4.82 -16.27
C ASP A 119 -9.00 4.80 -16.46
N PHE A 120 -8.29 4.04 -15.62
CA PHE A 120 -6.84 3.84 -15.70
C PHE A 120 -6.43 2.46 -15.16
N ASP A 121 -5.31 1.94 -15.66
CA ASP A 121 -4.74 0.69 -15.16
C ASP A 121 -3.99 0.94 -13.84
N SER A 122 -4.65 0.67 -12.72
CA SER A 122 -4.03 0.80 -11.40
C SER A 122 -2.94 -0.25 -11.19
N VAL A 123 -1.84 0.14 -10.54
CA VAL A 123 -0.78 -0.80 -10.12
C VAL A 123 -1.27 -1.77 -9.03
N ARG A 124 -2.43 -1.50 -8.42
CA ARG A 124 -3.11 -2.40 -7.48
C ARG A 124 -3.95 -3.48 -8.17
N GLY A 125 -4.06 -3.44 -9.50
CA GLY A 125 -4.95 -4.31 -10.26
C GLY A 125 -6.35 -3.72 -10.35
N LYS A 126 -7.38 -4.51 -10.07
CA LYS A 126 -8.77 -4.02 -10.11
C LYS A 126 -8.96 -2.89 -9.09
N PHE A 127 -9.46 -1.76 -9.57
CA PHE A 127 -9.67 -0.57 -8.77
C PHE A 127 -10.93 0.14 -9.28
N LYS A 128 -11.76 0.59 -8.34
CA LYS A 128 -12.89 1.50 -8.60
C LYS A 128 -13.21 2.26 -7.34
N PHE A 129 -13.94 3.35 -7.47
CA PHE A 129 -14.50 4.05 -6.31
C PHE A 129 -15.85 3.46 -5.90
N GLY A 130 -16.08 3.39 -4.60
CA GLY A 130 -17.39 3.19 -4.02
C GLY A 130 -18.24 4.46 -4.04
N PRO A 131 -19.49 4.39 -3.57
CA PRO A 131 -20.43 5.53 -3.60
C PRO A 131 -19.97 6.73 -2.75
N ASN A 132 -19.00 6.53 -1.85
CA ASN A 132 -18.42 7.52 -0.96
C ASN A 132 -17.00 7.96 -1.40
N HIS A 133 -16.66 7.71 -2.66
CA HIS A 133 -15.34 7.99 -3.26
C HIS A 133 -14.16 7.27 -2.58
N HIS A 134 -14.41 6.29 -1.71
CA HIS A 134 -13.35 5.42 -1.21
C HIS A 134 -13.06 4.30 -2.20
N PRO A 135 -11.79 3.88 -2.36
CA PRO A 135 -11.46 2.72 -3.18
C PRO A 135 -12.14 1.44 -2.73
N ILE A 136 -12.70 0.72 -3.70
CA ILE A 136 -12.96 -0.72 -3.60
C ILE A 136 -11.74 -1.44 -4.18
N GLN A 137 -11.05 -2.21 -3.35
CA GLN A 137 -9.77 -2.81 -3.69
C GLN A 137 -9.50 -4.07 -2.85
N ASP A 138 -8.57 -4.90 -3.29
CA ASP A 138 -8.10 -6.04 -2.50
C ASP A 138 -7.20 -5.56 -1.35
N ILE A 139 -7.21 -6.31 -0.25
CA ILE A 139 -6.27 -6.17 0.88
C ILE A 139 -5.50 -7.48 1.00
N TYR A 140 -4.18 -7.40 0.91
CA TYR A 140 -3.27 -8.53 0.97
C TYR A 140 -2.64 -8.67 2.36
N VAL A 141 -2.31 -9.91 2.72
CA VAL A 141 -1.34 -10.19 3.77
C VAL A 141 0.03 -10.26 3.13
N ARG A 142 0.96 -9.48 3.66
CA ARG A 142 2.37 -9.49 3.27
C ARG A 142 3.22 -9.92 4.44
N GLU A 143 4.37 -10.50 4.13
CA GLU A 143 5.41 -10.83 5.09
C GLU A 143 6.68 -10.05 4.75
N VAL A 144 7.33 -9.50 5.78
CA VAL A 144 8.64 -8.91 5.61
C VAL A 144 9.67 -10.03 5.40
N VAL A 145 10.33 -10.00 4.26
CA VAL A 145 11.36 -10.96 3.84
C VAL A 145 12.68 -10.25 3.53
N LYS A 146 13.74 -11.03 3.38
CA LYS A 146 15.04 -10.55 2.90
C LYS A 146 15.33 -11.14 1.52
N GLU A 147 15.48 -10.29 0.50
CA GLU A 147 15.87 -10.65 -0.87
C GLU A 147 17.30 -10.14 -1.11
N GLY A 148 18.30 -11.04 -1.04
CA GLY A 148 19.70 -10.63 -1.01
C GLY A 148 20.00 -9.81 0.25
N ASP A 149 20.39 -8.54 0.08
CA ASP A 149 20.63 -7.59 1.18
C ASP A 149 19.48 -6.61 1.44
N VAL A 150 18.37 -6.76 0.71
CA VAL A 150 17.22 -5.85 0.78
C VAL A 150 16.11 -6.46 1.63
N TYR A 151 15.69 -5.74 2.67
CA TYR A 151 14.47 -6.05 3.40
C TYR A 151 13.26 -5.48 2.64
N THR A 152 12.27 -6.33 2.36
CA THR A 152 11.09 -5.95 1.57
C THR A 152 9.86 -6.74 2.00
N ASN A 153 8.71 -6.46 1.40
CA ASN A 153 7.48 -7.20 1.63
C ASN A 153 7.20 -8.13 0.45
N LYS A 154 6.67 -9.31 0.75
CA LYS A 154 6.16 -10.28 -0.23
C LYS A 154 4.72 -10.65 0.13
N ILE A 155 3.83 -10.73 -0.86
CA ILE A 155 2.48 -11.22 -0.64
C ILE A 155 2.55 -12.70 -0.26
N VAL A 156 1.83 -13.05 0.81
CA VAL A 156 1.68 -14.44 1.27
C VAL A 156 0.22 -14.90 1.25
N ASP A 157 -0.74 -13.97 1.25
CA ASP A 157 -2.15 -14.29 1.15
C ASP A 157 -2.98 -13.06 0.70
N THR A 158 -4.23 -13.28 0.32
CA THR A 158 -5.23 -12.22 0.10
C THR A 158 -6.22 -12.23 1.28
N ALA A 159 -6.20 -11.18 2.10
CA ALA A 159 -7.07 -11.08 3.28
C ALA A 159 -8.51 -10.74 2.91
N LEU A 160 -8.69 -9.78 2.00
CA LEU A 160 -10.00 -9.31 1.54
C LEU A 160 -9.94 -9.05 0.04
N THR A 161 -11.04 -9.34 -0.63
CA THR A 161 -11.19 -9.15 -2.08
C THR A 161 -12.33 -8.16 -2.33
N ASP A 162 -12.13 -7.19 -3.24
CA ASP A 162 -13.10 -6.13 -3.55
C ASP A 162 -13.65 -5.44 -2.29
N HIS A 163 -12.78 -5.11 -1.34
CA HIS A 163 -13.19 -4.55 -0.06
C HIS A 163 -13.66 -3.11 -0.23
N GLN A 164 -14.95 -2.88 0.03
CA GLN A 164 -15.52 -1.56 0.32
C GLN A 164 -15.27 -1.22 1.79
N ASP A 165 -14.91 0.03 2.08
CA ASP A 165 -14.75 0.48 3.47
C ASP A 165 -16.03 0.27 4.29
N ALA A 166 -15.85 0.06 5.60
CA ALA A 166 -16.93 -0.32 6.51
C ALA A 166 -18.04 0.73 6.66
N TYR A 167 -17.81 1.99 6.26
CA TYR A 167 -18.72 3.11 6.50
C TYR A 167 -19.33 3.65 5.19
N ALA A 168 -19.18 2.95 4.08
CA ALA A 168 -19.71 3.37 2.79
C ALA A 168 -21.23 3.61 2.82
N ALA A 169 -21.97 2.78 3.55
CA ALA A 169 -23.42 2.92 3.71
C ALA A 169 -23.83 4.13 4.58
N ASP A 170 -22.94 4.60 5.46
CA ASP A 170 -23.19 5.72 6.36
C ASP A 170 -22.80 7.07 5.74
N CYS A 171 -22.05 7.05 4.63
CA CYS A 171 -21.62 8.24 3.93
C CYS A 171 -22.75 8.81 3.07
N LYS A 172 -23.23 10.00 3.45
CA LYS A 172 -24.21 10.77 2.68
C LYS A 172 -23.44 11.80 1.86
N MET A 173 -23.27 11.52 0.57
CA MET A 173 -22.63 12.40 -0.42
C MET A 173 -23.64 13.37 -1.02
#